data_AF-A0A497SZ12-F1
#
_entry.id   AF-A0A497SZ12-F1
#
_cell.length_a   1.000
_cell.length_b   1.000
_cell.length_c   1.000
_cell.angle_alpha   90.00
_cell.angle_beta   90.00
_cell.angle_gamma   90.00
#
_symmetry.space_group_name_H-M   'P 1'
#
loop_
_entity.id
_entity.type
_entity.pdbx_description
1 polymer ?
#
loop_
_entity_poly.entity_id
_entity_poly.type
_entity_poly.pdbx_seq_one_letter_code
_entity_poly.pdbx_strand_id
1 'polypeptide(L)'
;MRGKSGLVTFLNNILHDRNIKTLAKVTGYKPYYIYNNKRYDIIRRFKNYFIEEENRQILNLNEYDVAIFENPGITRYTMTAFSKLFRPDIMVIPNIRYEHLAGLGDTKKQIIEAFAMHLKYCKTAIVNEDIPYKDIFDTYAKRYNINLLYVDCSGKDIVDEIVNTYINIANVVLETLGYEKLKQSEVSNLRRDVTANFTFRKSDKYEIEYFDASKINDVESMLKAFNYLSKQTTKKFAIISYFRRDRLDRTFTFQALLTKWALHPQVHSIYLAGHYYQPILRQLQSIDKYRFSRINKHNIEFVLNTIHKMNLALLLTVNSISKFMDRIREMLGGENENI
;
A
#
# COMPACT_ATOMS: atom_id res chain seq x y z
N MET A 1 -4.12 -1.51 1.13
CA MET A 1 -3.24 -1.84 0.00
C MET A 1 -1.90 -1.13 0.12
N ARG A 2 -0.92 -1.84 0.69
CA ARG A 2 0.48 -1.70 0.29
C ARG A 2 0.72 -2.87 -0.65
N GLY A 3 1.34 -2.66 -1.83
CA GLY A 3 1.55 -3.74 -2.80
C GLY A 3 2.21 -4.98 -2.21
N LYS A 4 3.04 -4.80 -1.16
CA LYS A 4 3.72 -5.85 -0.39
C LYS A 4 2.78 -6.78 0.38
N SER A 5 1.93 -6.24 1.25
CA SER A 5 1.03 -7.05 2.10
C SER A 5 0.07 -7.91 1.26
N GLY A 6 -0.53 -7.33 0.22
CA GLY A 6 -1.44 -8.08 -0.66
C GLY A 6 -0.70 -9.13 -1.50
N LEU A 7 0.54 -8.85 -1.92
CA LEU A 7 1.36 -9.84 -2.62
C LEU A 7 1.72 -11.02 -1.70
N VAL A 8 2.03 -10.77 -0.43
CA VAL A 8 2.28 -11.84 0.55
C VAL A 8 1.05 -12.71 0.75
N THR A 9 -0.13 -12.12 0.94
CA THR A 9 -1.39 -12.88 1.06
C THR A 9 -1.70 -13.65 -0.22
N PHE A 10 -1.49 -13.03 -1.39
CA PHE A 10 -1.72 -13.68 -2.68
C PHE A 10 -0.82 -14.90 -2.89
N LEU A 11 0.49 -14.76 -2.68
CA LEU A 11 1.44 -15.87 -2.77
C LEU A 11 1.11 -16.98 -1.76
N ASN A 12 0.75 -16.63 -0.53
CA ASN A 12 0.33 -17.58 0.48
C ASN A 12 -0.87 -18.42 -0.01
N ASN A 13 -1.89 -17.77 -0.54
CA ASN A 13 -3.11 -18.45 -0.99
C ASN A 13 -2.84 -19.37 -2.19
N ILE A 14 -2.08 -18.91 -3.18
CA ILE A 14 -1.68 -19.70 -4.35
C ILE A 14 -0.92 -20.98 -3.98
N LEU A 15 0.04 -20.86 -3.06
CA LEU A 15 0.84 -21.99 -2.60
C LEU A 15 0.00 -22.94 -1.75
N HIS A 16 -0.82 -22.39 -0.86
CA HIS A 16 -1.75 -23.18 -0.05
C HIS A 16 -2.74 -23.98 -0.91
N ASP A 17 -3.30 -23.37 -1.97
CA ASP A 17 -4.21 -24.04 -2.92
C ASP A 17 -3.51 -25.17 -3.71
N ARG A 18 -2.17 -25.17 -3.75
CA ARG A 18 -1.34 -26.24 -4.29
C ARG A 18 -0.92 -27.27 -3.22
N ASN A 19 -1.56 -27.24 -2.04
CA ASN A 19 -1.25 -28.08 -0.87
C ASN A 19 0.16 -27.90 -0.30
N ILE A 20 0.78 -26.73 -0.51
CA ILE A 20 2.08 -26.38 0.06
C ILE A 20 1.83 -25.75 1.43
N LYS A 21 2.52 -26.22 2.46
CA LYS A 21 2.35 -25.67 3.81
C LYS A 21 3.09 -24.34 3.89
N THR A 22 2.35 -23.27 4.14
CA THR A 22 2.90 -21.92 4.14
C THR A 22 2.86 -21.26 5.52
N LEU A 23 3.89 -20.47 5.79
CA LEU A 23 3.90 -19.50 6.87
C LEU A 23 4.10 -18.10 6.29
N ALA A 24 3.05 -17.28 6.31
CA ALA A 24 3.13 -15.90 5.83
C ALA A 24 3.10 -14.89 7.00
N LYS A 25 3.84 -13.80 6.86
CA LYS A 25 3.83 -12.67 7.80
C LYS A 25 3.43 -11.41 7.06
N VAL A 26 2.27 -10.88 7.40
CA VAL A 26 1.78 -9.62 6.86
C VAL A 26 2.08 -8.52 7.86
N THR A 27 2.72 -7.45 7.38
CA THR A 27 3.00 -6.28 8.22
C THR A 27 1.94 -5.20 7.97
N GLY A 28 1.65 -4.41 9.00
CA GLY A 28 0.61 -3.40 8.90
C GLY A 28 0.36 -2.72 10.23
N TYR A 29 -0.79 -2.06 10.32
CA TYR A 29 -1.27 -1.48 11.57
C TYR A 29 -1.52 -2.57 12.62
N LYS A 30 -2.26 -3.61 12.23
CA LYS A 30 -2.41 -4.87 12.96
C LYS A 30 -1.61 -5.94 12.22
N PRO A 31 -0.34 -6.19 12.62
CA PRO A 31 0.44 -7.28 12.04
C PRO A 31 -0.16 -8.64 12.41
N TYR A 32 -0.03 -9.63 11.53
CA TYR A 32 -0.47 -11.00 11.80
C TYR A 32 0.35 -12.02 11.00
N TYR A 33 0.36 -13.25 11.48
CA TYR A 33 0.81 -14.43 10.74
C TYR A 33 -0.39 -15.13 10.09
N ILE A 34 -0.14 -15.76 8.96
CA ILE A 34 -1.03 -16.76 8.36
C ILE A 34 -0.25 -18.06 8.36
N TYR A 35 -0.77 -19.10 9.01
CA TYR A 35 -0.20 -20.44 8.98
C TYR A 35 -1.30 -21.44 8.65
N ASN A 36 -1.12 -22.20 7.56
CA ASN A 36 -2.13 -23.12 7.02
C ASN A 36 -3.53 -22.49 6.95
N ASN A 37 -3.60 -21.30 6.33
CA ASN A 37 -4.81 -20.49 6.16
C ASN A 37 -5.52 -20.04 7.46
N LYS A 38 -4.87 -20.18 8.62
CA LYS A 38 -5.33 -19.64 9.91
C LYS A 38 -4.56 -18.37 10.25
N ARG A 39 -5.28 -17.33 10.66
CA ARG A 39 -4.71 -16.05 11.09
C ARG A 39 -4.36 -16.09 12.57
N TYR A 40 -3.16 -15.60 12.89
CA TYR A 40 -2.67 -15.43 14.26
C TYR A 40 -2.21 -13.98 14.43
N ASP A 41 -2.92 -13.21 15.24
CA ASP A 41 -2.59 -11.80 15.47
C ASP A 41 -1.26 -11.66 16.22
N ILE A 42 -0.42 -10.73 15.77
CA ILE A 42 0.87 -10.46 16.41
C ILE A 42 0.65 -9.42 17.51
N ILE A 43 0.82 -9.85 18.75
CA ILE A 43 0.80 -8.97 19.93
C ILE A 43 2.15 -8.23 20.01
N ARG A 44 2.09 -6.89 20.10
CA ARG A 44 3.27 -6.03 20.28
C ARG A 44 3.29 -5.49 21.70
N ARG A 45 4.08 -6.10 22.59
CA ARG A 45 4.31 -5.55 23.93
C ARG A 45 5.40 -4.48 23.96
N PHE A 46 6.38 -4.55 23.06
CA PHE A 46 7.48 -3.59 22.97
C PHE A 46 7.56 -2.95 21.58
N LYS A 47 8.21 -1.79 21.47
CA LYS A 47 8.49 -1.12 20.19
C LYS A 47 9.62 -1.81 19.39
N ASN A 48 9.94 -3.08 19.64
CA ASN A 48 11.05 -3.77 18.96
C ASN A 48 10.54 -4.56 17.75
N TYR A 49 10.93 -4.12 16.55
CA TYR A 49 10.18 -4.33 15.30
C TYR A 49 10.48 -5.60 14.48
N PHE A 50 11.36 -6.51 14.92
CA PHE A 50 11.91 -7.55 14.02
C PHE A 50 11.41 -8.96 14.26
N ILE A 51 11.52 -9.43 15.50
CA ILE A 51 10.91 -10.65 16.00
C ILE A 51 10.29 -10.27 17.32
N GLU A 52 8.97 -10.30 17.38
CA GLU A 52 8.27 -10.22 18.66
C GLU A 52 8.54 -11.56 19.35
N GLU A 53 9.37 -11.59 20.40
CA GLU A 53 9.81 -12.85 21.05
C GLU A 53 8.64 -13.76 21.42
N GLU A 54 7.50 -13.17 21.75
CA GLU A 54 6.25 -13.84 22.09
C GLU A 54 5.67 -14.67 20.94
N ASN A 55 6.03 -14.35 19.69
CA ASN A 55 5.59 -15.05 18.49
C ASN A 55 6.67 -15.97 17.90
N ARG A 56 7.83 -16.14 18.57
CA ARG A 56 8.87 -17.09 18.12
C ARG A 56 8.34 -18.51 17.98
N GLN A 57 7.35 -18.88 18.79
CA GLN A 57 6.73 -20.20 18.72
C GLN A 57 6.14 -20.50 17.33
N ILE A 58 5.59 -19.49 16.65
CA ILE A 58 5.06 -19.63 15.27
C ILE A 58 6.19 -19.87 14.27
N LEU A 59 7.36 -19.24 14.47
CA LEU A 59 8.55 -19.47 13.63
C LEU A 59 9.17 -20.86 13.87
N ASN A 60 8.93 -21.45 15.05
CA ASN A 60 9.40 -22.78 15.41
C ASN A 60 8.39 -23.89 15.04
N LEU A 61 7.27 -23.55 14.40
CA LEU A 61 6.40 -24.55 13.78
C LEU A 61 7.17 -25.14 12.58
N ASN A 62 7.96 -26.19 12.81
CA ASN A 62 8.80 -26.87 11.80
C ASN A 62 7.99 -27.62 10.73
N GLU A 63 6.81 -27.12 10.39
CA GLU A 63 5.81 -27.81 9.58
C GLU A 63 5.38 -26.98 8.36
N TYR A 64 6.14 -25.96 7.96
CA TYR A 64 5.93 -25.25 6.71
C TYR A 64 7.03 -25.54 5.68
N ASP A 65 6.64 -25.64 4.41
CA ASP A 65 7.54 -25.82 3.28
C ASP A 65 8.06 -24.46 2.78
N VAL A 66 7.24 -23.41 2.87
CA VAL A 66 7.57 -22.07 2.38
C VAL A 66 7.18 -20.99 3.40
N ALA A 67 8.13 -20.11 3.72
CA ALA A 67 7.89 -18.93 4.53
C ALA A 67 7.90 -17.65 3.67
N ILE A 68 6.86 -16.83 3.78
CA ILE A 68 6.68 -15.60 3.01
C ILE A 68 6.54 -14.41 3.95
N PHE A 69 7.59 -13.59 4.06
CA PHE A 69 7.58 -12.47 5.00
C PHE A 69 7.64 -11.10 4.31
N GLU A 70 6.68 -10.24 4.65
CA GLU A 70 6.82 -8.82 4.35
C GLU A 70 7.91 -8.21 5.25
N ASN A 71 8.94 -7.61 4.64
CA ASN A 71 9.98 -6.87 5.35
C ASN A 71 9.44 -5.49 5.80
N PRO A 72 9.31 -5.23 7.12
CA PRO A 72 8.80 -3.97 7.64
C PRO A 72 9.86 -2.85 7.65
N GLY A 73 11.10 -3.13 7.26
CA GLY A 73 12.22 -2.22 7.38
C GLY A 73 11.98 -0.90 6.65
N ILE A 74 12.16 0.20 7.38
CA ILE A 74 12.05 1.59 6.87
C ILE A 74 13.39 2.33 6.91
N THR A 75 14.41 1.74 7.53
CA THR A 75 15.81 2.24 7.55
C THR A 75 16.78 1.15 7.10
N ARG A 76 18.00 1.56 6.68
CA ARG A 76 19.05 0.63 6.25
C ARG A 76 19.38 -0.40 7.34
N TYR A 77 19.44 0.03 8.59
CA TYR A 77 19.67 -0.83 9.73
C TYR A 77 18.55 -1.87 9.87
N THR A 78 17.30 -1.41 9.86
CA THR A 78 16.13 -2.30 10.03
C THR A 78 16.02 -3.33 8.91
N MET A 79 16.26 -2.93 7.66
CA MET A 79 16.28 -3.86 6.54
C MET A 79 17.44 -4.86 6.65
N THR A 80 18.62 -4.42 7.11
CA THR A 80 19.81 -5.29 7.26
C THR A 80 19.56 -6.34 8.32
N ALA A 81 19.04 -5.92 9.48
CA ALA A 81 18.72 -6.81 10.58
C ALA A 81 17.73 -7.89 10.12
N PHE A 82 16.65 -7.49 9.43
CA PHE A 82 15.66 -8.41 8.90
C PHE A 82 16.24 -9.39 7.89
N SER A 83 16.92 -8.92 6.85
CA SER A 83 17.49 -9.80 5.82
C SER A 83 18.58 -10.72 6.36
N LYS A 84 19.40 -10.24 7.31
CA LYS A 84 20.45 -11.05 7.96
C LYS A 84 19.87 -12.15 8.85
N LEU A 85 18.75 -11.86 9.50
CA LEU A 85 18.05 -12.77 10.39
C LEU A 85 17.37 -13.90 9.61
N PHE A 86 16.64 -13.56 8.54
CA PHE A 86 15.84 -14.54 7.79
C PHE A 86 16.60 -15.22 6.65
N ARG A 87 17.63 -14.58 6.06
CA ARG A 87 18.44 -15.10 4.94
C ARG A 87 17.58 -15.74 3.83
N PRO A 88 16.69 -14.96 3.19
CA PRO A 88 15.68 -15.51 2.30
C PRO A 88 16.30 -16.14 1.05
N ASP A 89 15.79 -17.28 0.58
CA ASP A 89 16.23 -17.84 -0.71
C ASP A 89 15.85 -16.91 -1.89
N ILE A 90 14.66 -16.34 -1.83
CA ILE A 90 14.11 -15.42 -2.84
C ILE A 90 13.81 -14.07 -2.19
N MET A 91 14.37 -12.99 -2.73
CA MET A 91 14.05 -11.61 -2.35
C MET A 91 13.22 -10.93 -3.44
N VAL A 92 12.08 -10.33 -3.07
CA VAL A 92 11.20 -9.64 -4.02
C VAL A 92 11.16 -8.14 -3.73
N ILE A 93 11.42 -7.32 -4.76
CA ILE A 93 11.39 -5.86 -4.71
C ILE A 93 10.37 -5.36 -5.75
N PRO A 94 9.06 -5.33 -5.41
CA PRO A 94 8.00 -5.03 -6.37
C PRO A 94 7.94 -3.54 -6.76
N ASN A 95 8.43 -2.65 -5.91
CA ASN A 95 8.56 -1.23 -6.19
C ASN A 95 9.48 -0.53 -5.19
N ILE A 96 10.04 0.61 -5.59
CA ILE A 96 10.81 1.52 -4.74
C ILE A 96 10.11 2.88 -4.77
N ARG A 97 9.61 3.34 -3.62
CA ARG A 97 8.79 4.55 -3.51
C ARG A 97 9.51 5.67 -2.75
N TYR A 98 9.15 6.92 -3.06
CA TYR A 98 9.71 8.14 -2.43
C TYR A 98 9.57 8.17 -0.91
N GLU A 99 8.53 7.54 -0.35
CA GLU A 99 8.35 7.42 1.11
C GLU A 99 9.47 6.64 1.82
N HIS A 100 10.33 5.95 1.07
CA HIS A 100 11.54 5.33 1.59
C HIS A 100 12.71 6.32 1.80
N LEU A 101 12.61 7.57 1.34
CA LEU A 101 13.66 8.58 1.53
C LEU A 101 13.91 8.89 3.01
N ALA A 102 12.86 8.91 3.83
CA ALA A 102 12.92 9.29 5.24
C ALA A 102 13.67 8.29 6.16
N GLY A 103 14.53 7.42 5.62
CA GLY A 103 15.34 6.46 6.37
C GLY A 103 16.35 5.64 5.55
N LEU A 104 16.28 5.66 4.21
CA LEU A 104 17.21 4.93 3.33
C LEU A 104 18.22 5.82 2.57
N GLY A 105 17.97 7.12 2.46
CA GLY A 105 18.86 8.09 1.81
C GLY A 105 18.09 9.30 1.30
N ASP A 106 18.82 10.36 0.94
CA ASP A 106 18.25 11.65 0.53
C ASP A 106 17.95 11.72 -0.98
N THR A 107 18.44 10.74 -1.75
CA THR A 107 18.22 10.63 -3.19
C THR A 107 17.67 9.26 -3.59
N LYS A 108 16.95 9.19 -4.73
CA LYS A 108 16.49 7.91 -5.31
C LYS A 108 17.63 6.91 -5.50
N LYS A 109 18.79 7.38 -5.99
CA LYS A 109 19.98 6.56 -6.19
C LYS A 109 20.45 5.93 -4.86
N GLN A 110 20.55 6.72 -3.80
CA GLN A 110 20.96 6.20 -2.47
C GLN A 110 19.95 5.21 -1.88
N ILE A 111 18.64 5.38 -2.15
CA ILE A 111 17.64 4.38 -1.77
C ILE A 111 17.89 3.08 -2.54
N ILE A 112 18.10 3.16 -3.84
CA ILE A 112 18.33 1.98 -4.68
C ILE A 112 19.61 1.25 -4.28
N GLU A 113 20.69 1.97 -4.03
CA GLU A 113 21.92 1.41 -3.47
C GLU A 113 21.65 0.71 -2.14
N ALA A 114 20.83 1.30 -1.27
CA ALA A 114 20.45 0.67 -0.02
C ALA A 114 19.73 -0.67 -0.27
N PHE A 115 18.74 -0.72 -1.16
CA PHE A 115 18.07 -1.98 -1.53
C PHE A 115 19.05 -3.00 -2.13
N ALA A 116 19.90 -2.58 -3.08
CA ALA A 116 20.86 -3.44 -3.77
C ALA A 116 21.91 -4.04 -2.82
N MET A 117 22.32 -3.31 -1.77
CA MET A 117 23.22 -3.84 -0.75
C MET A 117 22.66 -5.06 0.01
N HIS A 118 21.33 -5.24 0.04
CA HIS A 118 20.69 -6.37 0.72
C HIS A 118 20.67 -7.65 -0.11
N LEU A 119 20.97 -7.58 -1.42
CA LEU A 119 20.97 -8.77 -2.29
C LEU A 119 21.92 -9.87 -1.79
N LYS A 120 23.00 -9.50 -1.08
CA LYS A 120 23.95 -10.45 -0.46
C LYS A 120 23.33 -11.45 0.53
N TYR A 121 22.08 -11.26 0.93
CA TYR A 121 21.38 -12.14 1.88
C TYR A 121 20.43 -13.13 1.20
N CYS A 122 20.36 -13.16 -0.14
CA CYS A 122 19.51 -14.07 -0.90
C CYS A 122 20.28 -14.85 -1.97
N LYS A 123 19.60 -15.78 -2.64
CA LYS A 123 20.14 -16.52 -3.80
C LYS A 123 19.55 -15.97 -5.11
N THR A 124 18.25 -15.71 -5.10
CA THR A 124 17.52 -15.11 -6.22
C THR A 124 16.89 -13.80 -5.80
N ALA A 125 16.96 -12.78 -6.66
CA ALA A 125 16.30 -11.51 -6.47
C ALA A 125 15.36 -11.22 -7.65
N ILE A 126 14.11 -10.91 -7.35
CA ILE A 126 13.08 -10.55 -8.32
C ILE A 126 12.81 -9.06 -8.15
N VAL A 127 13.07 -8.29 -9.20
CA VAL A 127 13.07 -6.83 -9.16
C VAL A 127 12.18 -6.30 -10.26
N ASN A 128 11.34 -5.30 -9.94
CA ASN A 128 10.51 -4.66 -10.96
C ASN A 128 11.38 -4.03 -12.07
N GLU A 129 11.02 -4.30 -13.32
CA GLU A 129 11.70 -3.81 -14.51
C GLU A 129 11.59 -2.28 -14.68
N ASP A 130 10.64 -1.58 -14.06
CA ASP A 130 10.57 -0.12 -14.21
C ASP A 130 11.42 0.65 -13.19
N ILE A 131 12.25 -0.05 -12.40
CA ILE A 131 13.08 0.61 -11.39
C ILE A 131 14.20 1.44 -12.05
N PRO A 132 14.37 2.73 -11.68
CA PRO A 132 15.46 3.53 -12.20
C PRO A 132 16.81 3.03 -11.68
N TYR A 133 17.91 3.35 -12.36
CA TYR A 133 19.27 2.95 -11.98
C TYR A 133 19.46 1.42 -11.82
N LYS A 134 18.90 0.63 -12.76
CA LYS A 134 19.03 -0.84 -12.77
C LYS A 134 20.46 -1.35 -12.75
N ASP A 135 21.37 -0.61 -13.38
CA ASP A 135 22.81 -0.88 -13.41
C ASP A 135 23.41 -1.09 -12.01
N ILE A 136 22.82 -0.45 -11.00
CA ILE A 136 23.18 -0.66 -9.60
C ILE A 136 22.82 -2.09 -9.17
N PHE A 137 21.60 -2.55 -9.42
CA PHE A 137 21.20 -3.93 -9.11
C PHE A 137 22.08 -4.95 -9.83
N ASP A 138 22.36 -4.74 -11.11
CA ASP A 138 23.23 -5.64 -11.90
C ASP A 138 24.64 -5.72 -11.30
N THR A 139 25.20 -4.58 -10.90
CA THR A 139 26.53 -4.51 -10.27
C THR A 139 26.58 -5.30 -8.97
N TYR A 140 25.57 -5.11 -8.10
CA TYR A 140 25.50 -5.81 -6.82
C TYR A 140 25.17 -7.30 -6.98
N ALA A 141 24.33 -7.67 -7.94
CA ALA A 141 24.02 -9.06 -8.24
C ALA A 141 25.26 -9.82 -8.73
N LYS A 142 26.03 -9.23 -9.66
CA LYS A 142 27.32 -9.79 -10.08
C LYS A 142 28.30 -9.92 -8.92
N ARG A 143 28.43 -8.87 -8.10
CA ARG A 143 29.33 -8.86 -6.93
C ARG A 143 29.01 -9.97 -5.93
N TYR A 144 27.73 -10.29 -5.74
CA TYR A 144 27.28 -11.25 -4.73
C TYR A 144 26.86 -12.60 -5.32
N ASN A 145 27.07 -12.82 -6.63
CA ASN A 145 26.66 -14.02 -7.37
C ASN A 145 25.17 -14.37 -7.17
N ILE A 146 24.31 -13.38 -7.37
CA ILE A 146 22.85 -13.48 -7.20
C ILE A 146 22.20 -13.68 -8.55
N ASN A 147 21.24 -14.61 -8.62
CA ASN A 147 20.37 -14.74 -9.78
C ASN A 147 19.36 -13.57 -9.78
N LEU A 148 19.63 -12.54 -10.58
CA LEU A 148 18.78 -11.36 -10.68
C LEU A 148 17.79 -11.49 -11.84
N LEU A 149 16.51 -11.42 -11.52
CA LEU A 149 15.41 -11.53 -12.47
C LEU A 149 14.62 -10.22 -12.47
N TYR A 150 14.40 -9.67 -13.66
CA TYR A 150 13.54 -8.50 -13.83
C TYR A 150 12.14 -8.92 -14.26
N VAL A 151 11.13 -8.23 -13.72
CA VAL A 151 9.72 -8.48 -14.02
C VAL A 151 9.00 -7.18 -14.36
N ASP A 152 8.36 -7.14 -15.52
CA ASP A 152 7.47 -6.05 -15.88
C ASP A 152 6.27 -6.02 -14.92
N CYS A 153 6.09 -4.92 -14.22
CA CYS A 153 4.96 -4.68 -13.33
C CYS A 153 4.09 -3.52 -13.82
N SER A 154 4.35 -3.02 -15.02
CA SER A 154 3.66 -1.88 -15.61
C SER A 154 2.18 -2.19 -15.85
N GLY A 155 1.37 -1.13 -15.89
CA GLY A 155 -0.07 -1.23 -16.13
C GLY A 155 -0.61 0.07 -16.69
N LYS A 156 -1.74 -0.02 -17.40
CA LYS A 156 -2.42 1.15 -17.98
C LYS A 156 -3.10 2.01 -16.92
N ASP A 157 -3.45 1.40 -15.80
CA ASP A 157 -3.99 2.02 -14.60
C ASP A 157 -3.54 1.27 -13.34
N ILE A 158 -4.03 1.69 -12.16
CA ILE A 158 -3.65 1.11 -10.88
C ILE A 158 -4.07 -0.36 -10.73
N VAL A 159 -5.19 -0.77 -11.32
CA VAL A 159 -5.68 -2.15 -11.22
C VAL A 159 -4.79 -3.04 -12.07
N ASP A 160 -4.52 -2.64 -13.31
CA ASP A 160 -3.60 -3.36 -14.20
C ASP A 160 -2.20 -3.48 -13.58
N GLU A 161 -1.67 -2.40 -13.01
CA GLU A 161 -0.34 -2.40 -12.37
C GLU A 161 -0.28 -3.40 -11.21
N ILE A 162 -1.28 -3.41 -10.32
CA ILE A 162 -1.34 -4.35 -9.19
C ILE A 162 -1.47 -5.80 -9.69
N VAL A 163 -2.37 -6.04 -10.65
CA VAL A 163 -2.61 -7.38 -11.19
C VAL A 163 -1.35 -7.91 -11.89
N ASN A 164 -0.72 -7.12 -12.75
CA ASN A 164 0.51 -7.50 -13.45
C ASN A 164 1.66 -7.73 -12.47
N THR A 165 1.82 -6.85 -11.47
CA THR A 165 2.79 -7.06 -10.38
C THR A 165 2.60 -8.42 -9.72
N TYR A 166 1.36 -8.77 -9.38
CA TYR A 166 1.07 -10.00 -8.65
C TYR A 166 1.29 -11.24 -9.51
N ILE A 167 0.80 -11.22 -10.76
CA ILE A 167 0.94 -12.35 -11.69
C ILE A 167 2.40 -12.60 -12.04
N ASN A 168 3.12 -11.56 -12.47
CA ASN A 168 4.47 -11.71 -13.00
C ASN A 168 5.45 -12.12 -11.90
N ILE A 169 5.34 -11.53 -10.70
CA ILE A 169 6.14 -11.96 -9.55
C ILE A 169 5.75 -13.38 -9.14
N ALA A 170 4.46 -13.71 -9.01
CA ALA A 170 4.05 -15.04 -8.57
C ALA A 170 4.51 -16.13 -9.53
N ASN A 171 4.42 -15.91 -10.84
CA ASN A 171 4.91 -16.85 -11.84
C ASN A 171 6.42 -17.10 -11.69
N VAL A 172 7.23 -16.06 -11.51
CA VAL A 172 8.68 -16.22 -11.33
C VAL A 172 9.01 -16.92 -10.00
N VAL A 173 8.27 -16.62 -8.92
CA VAL A 173 8.42 -17.32 -7.64
C VAL A 173 8.07 -18.80 -7.78
N LEU A 174 6.94 -19.13 -8.41
CA LEU A 174 6.49 -20.50 -8.65
C LEU A 174 7.53 -21.28 -9.48
N GLU A 175 8.00 -20.70 -10.59
CA GLU A 175 9.05 -21.32 -11.41
C GLU A 175 10.34 -21.54 -10.62
N THR A 176 10.77 -20.56 -9.82
CA THR A 176 11.98 -20.69 -8.97
C THR A 176 11.84 -21.80 -7.94
N LEU A 177 10.62 -22.06 -7.48
CA LEU A 177 10.30 -23.15 -6.55
C LEU A 177 10.00 -24.49 -7.25
N GLY A 178 10.02 -24.55 -8.59
CA GLY A 178 9.76 -25.75 -9.37
C GLY A 178 8.27 -26.08 -9.59
N TYR A 179 7.38 -25.10 -9.43
CA TYR A 179 5.93 -25.25 -9.62
C TYR A 179 5.46 -24.64 -10.94
N GLU A 180 4.30 -25.10 -11.42
CA GLU A 180 3.61 -24.51 -12.56
C GLU A 180 3.17 -23.07 -12.28
N LYS A 181 3.19 -22.24 -13.34
CA LYS A 181 2.64 -20.89 -13.35
C LYS A 181 1.16 -20.85 -12.98
N LEU A 182 0.67 -19.64 -12.74
CA LEU A 182 -0.75 -19.40 -12.51
C LEU A 182 -1.60 -19.84 -13.70
N LYS A 183 -2.70 -20.51 -13.40
CA LYS A 183 -3.76 -20.87 -14.33
C LYS A 183 -4.57 -19.63 -14.72
N GLN A 184 -5.20 -19.66 -15.88
CA GLN A 184 -6.03 -18.54 -16.36
C GLN A 184 -7.20 -18.22 -15.42
N SER A 185 -7.74 -19.22 -14.73
CA SER A 185 -8.78 -19.03 -13.71
C SER A 185 -8.28 -18.24 -12.49
N GLU A 186 -7.06 -18.51 -12.02
CA GLU A 186 -6.42 -17.80 -10.90
C GLU A 186 -6.16 -16.33 -11.28
N VAL A 187 -5.65 -16.10 -12.49
CA VAL A 187 -5.45 -14.74 -13.05
C VAL A 187 -6.77 -13.97 -13.12
N SER A 188 -7.82 -14.62 -13.62
CA SER A 188 -9.15 -14.01 -13.77
C SER A 188 -9.78 -13.68 -12.41
N ASN A 189 -9.64 -14.56 -11.43
CA ASN A 189 -10.13 -14.33 -10.06
C ASN A 189 -9.38 -13.18 -9.40
N LEU A 190 -8.05 -13.15 -9.47
CA LEU A 190 -7.25 -12.03 -8.96
C LEU A 190 -7.71 -10.70 -9.57
N ARG A 191 -7.88 -10.63 -10.89
CA ARG A 191 -8.31 -9.41 -11.57
C ARG A 191 -9.69 -8.95 -11.10
N ARG A 192 -10.62 -9.89 -10.88
CA ARG A 192 -11.94 -9.59 -10.34
C ARG A 192 -11.83 -9.00 -8.93
N ASP A 193 -11.04 -9.64 -8.06
CA ASP A 193 -10.87 -9.23 -6.66
C ASP A 193 -10.19 -7.86 -6.56
N VAL A 194 -9.15 -7.61 -7.35
CA VAL A 194 -8.49 -6.29 -7.38
C VAL A 194 -9.45 -5.24 -7.91
N THR A 195 -10.18 -5.51 -9.00
CA THR A 195 -11.18 -4.57 -9.55
C THR A 195 -12.24 -4.22 -8.51
N ALA A 196 -12.79 -5.20 -7.79
CA ALA A 196 -13.79 -4.99 -6.74
C ALA A 196 -13.26 -4.12 -5.58
N ASN A 197 -11.96 -4.14 -5.31
CA ASN A 197 -11.33 -3.26 -4.33
C ASN A 197 -11.16 -1.80 -4.81
N PHE A 198 -11.38 -1.52 -6.10
CA PHE A 198 -11.33 -0.20 -6.72
C PHE A 198 -12.68 0.25 -7.31
N THR A 199 -13.78 -0.18 -6.69
CA THR A 199 -15.13 0.31 -7.00
C THR A 199 -15.67 1.18 -5.87
N PHE A 200 -16.51 2.16 -6.22
CA PHE A 200 -17.23 2.95 -5.22
C PHE A 200 -18.16 2.07 -4.38
N ARG A 201 -18.17 2.33 -3.08
CA ARG A 201 -19.18 1.83 -2.15
C ARG A 201 -20.30 2.86 -2.05
N LYS A 202 -21.51 2.44 -1.66
CA LYS A 202 -22.62 3.34 -1.38
C LYS A 202 -22.88 3.36 0.13
N SER A 203 -23.04 4.55 0.68
CA SER A 203 -23.51 4.72 2.07
C SER A 203 -25.03 4.68 2.08
N ASP A 204 -25.65 3.80 2.86
CA ASP A 204 -27.12 3.74 2.96
C ASP A 204 -27.68 4.96 3.71
N LYS A 205 -26.99 5.42 4.76
CA LYS A 205 -27.46 6.54 5.60
C LYS A 205 -27.45 7.88 4.86
N TYR A 206 -26.41 8.13 4.08
CA TYR A 206 -26.22 9.42 3.41
C TYR A 206 -26.45 9.33 1.90
N GLU A 207 -26.66 8.14 1.34
CA GLU A 207 -26.82 7.89 -0.10
C GLU A 207 -25.66 8.46 -0.95
N ILE A 208 -24.44 8.41 -0.41
CA ILE A 208 -23.22 8.91 -1.06
C ILE A 208 -22.43 7.74 -1.65
N GLU A 209 -21.97 7.89 -2.88
CA GLU A 209 -20.91 7.04 -3.45
C GLU A 209 -19.57 7.47 -2.85
N TYR A 210 -18.84 6.53 -2.26
CA TYR A 210 -17.55 6.84 -1.64
C TYR A 210 -16.49 5.80 -1.93
N PHE A 211 -15.23 6.25 -1.91
CA PHE A 211 -14.07 5.38 -2.00
C PHE A 211 -13.06 5.75 -0.91
N ASP A 212 -12.58 4.76 -0.16
CA ASP A 212 -11.54 4.97 0.86
C ASP A 212 -10.13 4.73 0.30
N ALA A 213 -9.55 5.78 -0.28
CA ALA A 213 -8.17 5.80 -0.72
C ALA A 213 -7.18 6.10 0.40
N SER A 214 -7.59 6.28 1.66
CA SER A 214 -6.70 6.71 2.75
C SER A 214 -5.60 5.68 3.10
N LYS A 215 -5.77 4.43 2.64
CA LYS A 215 -4.74 3.37 2.73
C LYS A 215 -3.64 3.51 1.66
N ILE A 216 -3.87 4.30 0.61
CA ILE A 216 -2.89 4.65 -0.42
C ILE A 216 -2.01 5.77 0.13
N ASN A 217 -0.71 5.49 0.24
CA ASN A 217 0.19 6.28 1.06
C ASN A 217 1.21 7.11 0.25
N ASP A 218 1.27 6.92 -1.06
CA ASP A 218 2.14 7.62 -2.00
C ASP A 218 1.32 8.40 -3.04
N VAL A 219 1.88 9.52 -3.49
CA VAL A 219 1.21 10.44 -4.41
C VAL A 219 0.97 9.81 -5.79
N GLU A 220 1.91 9.00 -6.28
CA GLU A 220 1.79 8.40 -7.62
C GLU A 220 0.64 7.39 -7.69
N SER A 221 0.57 6.43 -6.76
CA SER A 221 -0.54 5.48 -6.70
C SER A 221 -1.87 6.19 -6.43
N MET A 222 -1.87 7.27 -5.65
CA MET A 222 -3.07 8.08 -5.41
C MET A 222 -3.56 8.75 -6.70
N LEU A 223 -2.64 9.28 -7.53
CA LEU A 223 -2.98 9.84 -8.84
C LEU A 223 -3.54 8.78 -9.79
N LYS A 224 -2.91 7.59 -9.86
CA LYS A 224 -3.40 6.48 -10.70
C LYS A 224 -4.78 6.01 -10.23
N ALA A 225 -4.99 5.88 -8.92
CA ALA A 225 -6.29 5.52 -8.36
C ALA A 225 -7.36 6.58 -8.65
N PHE A 226 -7.05 7.86 -8.48
CA PHE A 226 -7.96 8.95 -8.84
C PHE A 226 -8.34 8.91 -10.32
N ASN A 227 -7.36 8.77 -11.22
CA ASN A 227 -7.60 8.68 -12.67
C ASN A 227 -8.42 7.44 -13.07
N TYR A 228 -8.28 6.34 -12.35
CA TYR A 228 -9.07 5.14 -12.55
C TYR A 228 -10.52 5.37 -12.11
N LEU A 229 -10.73 5.87 -10.89
CA LEU A 229 -12.04 6.16 -10.31
C LEU A 229 -12.80 7.26 -11.08
N SER A 230 -12.10 8.29 -11.57
CA SER A 230 -12.68 9.39 -12.35
C SER A 230 -13.31 8.94 -13.67
N LYS A 231 -12.94 7.76 -14.17
CA LYS A 231 -13.51 7.16 -15.38
C LYS A 231 -14.75 6.31 -15.09
N GLN A 232 -14.97 5.92 -13.83
CA GLN A 232 -16.09 5.07 -13.42
C GLN A 232 -17.36 5.85 -13.08
N THR A 233 -17.25 7.16 -12.83
CA THR A 233 -18.38 8.01 -12.43
C THR A 233 -18.35 9.32 -13.17
N THR A 234 -19.53 9.87 -13.44
CA THR A 234 -19.70 11.22 -13.99
C THR A 234 -19.82 12.29 -12.90
N LYS A 235 -19.96 11.88 -11.63
CA LYS A 235 -20.07 12.80 -10.49
C LYS A 235 -18.75 13.54 -10.25
N LYS A 236 -18.86 14.76 -9.74
CA LYS A 236 -17.70 15.48 -9.20
C LYS A 236 -17.33 14.95 -7.82
N PHE A 237 -16.07 15.11 -7.45
CA PHE A 237 -15.49 14.61 -6.21
C PHE A 237 -15.49 15.66 -5.10
N ALA A 238 -15.95 15.26 -3.92
CA ALA A 238 -15.56 15.87 -2.66
C ALA A 238 -14.45 15.03 -2.03
N ILE A 239 -13.35 15.67 -1.64
CA ILE A 239 -12.16 14.98 -1.11
C ILE A 239 -12.02 15.32 0.37
N ILE A 240 -11.85 14.31 1.23
CA ILE A 240 -11.49 14.51 2.64
C ILE A 240 -10.08 13.98 2.87
N SER A 241 -9.18 14.83 3.36
CA SER A 241 -7.77 14.49 3.60
C SER A 241 -7.40 14.62 5.07
N TYR A 242 -6.86 13.57 5.69
CA TYR A 242 -6.45 13.59 7.10
C TYR A 242 -4.93 13.59 7.31
N PHE A 243 -4.41 14.68 7.87
CA PHE A 243 -2.98 14.82 8.14
C PHE A 243 -2.65 14.44 9.59
N ARG A 244 -1.78 13.44 9.75
CA ARG A 244 -1.28 12.99 11.05
C ARG A 244 -0.20 13.91 11.60
N ARG A 245 -0.13 14.01 12.93
CA ARG A 245 0.90 14.81 13.63
C ARG A 245 2.32 14.27 13.43
N ASP A 246 2.47 12.94 13.39
CA ASP A 246 3.76 12.24 13.36
C ASP A 246 4.33 12.01 11.95
N ARG A 247 3.70 12.58 10.91
CA ARG A 247 4.09 12.41 9.49
C ARG A 247 4.07 13.74 8.73
N LEU A 248 4.87 14.68 9.22
CA LEU A 248 5.01 16.02 8.67
C LEU A 248 5.50 16.01 7.22
N ASP A 249 6.48 15.18 6.92
CA ASP A 249 7.03 14.92 5.58
C ASP A 249 5.94 14.66 4.53
N ARG A 250 4.99 13.78 4.86
CA ARG A 250 3.89 13.41 3.95
C ARG A 250 2.90 14.54 3.74
N THR A 251 2.74 15.41 4.73
CA THR A 251 1.87 16.58 4.61
C THR A 251 2.34 17.47 3.46
N PHE A 252 3.66 17.70 3.38
CA PHE A 252 4.26 18.46 2.28
C PHE A 252 4.18 17.72 0.94
N THR A 253 4.42 16.40 0.91
CA THR A 253 4.33 15.63 -0.36
C THR A 253 2.93 15.71 -0.97
N PHE A 254 1.89 15.64 -0.14
CA PHE A 254 0.50 15.68 -0.61
C PHE A 254 0.01 17.10 -0.96
N GLN A 255 0.71 18.16 -0.53
CA GLN A 255 0.34 19.54 -0.87
C GLN A 255 0.28 19.76 -2.38
N ALA A 256 1.31 19.33 -3.12
CA ALA A 256 1.34 19.48 -4.58
C ALA A 256 0.18 18.74 -5.27
N LEU A 257 -0.16 17.55 -4.77
CA LEU A 257 -1.29 16.76 -5.27
C LEU A 257 -2.62 17.49 -5.06
N LEU A 258 -2.86 17.98 -3.84
CA LEU A 258 -4.11 18.68 -3.52
C LEU A 258 -4.27 19.98 -4.31
N THR A 259 -3.18 20.72 -4.52
CA THR A 259 -3.19 21.92 -5.39
C THR A 259 -3.53 21.56 -6.84
N LYS A 260 -2.97 20.47 -7.37
CA LYS A 260 -3.34 19.98 -8.72
C LYS A 260 -4.81 19.58 -8.79
N TRP A 261 -5.32 18.90 -7.76
CA TRP A 261 -6.72 18.50 -7.68
C TRP A 261 -7.68 19.67 -7.52
N ALA A 262 -7.29 20.74 -6.82
CA ALA A 262 -8.11 21.94 -6.68
C ALA A 262 -8.51 22.55 -8.04
N LEU A 263 -7.62 22.43 -9.03
CA LEU A 263 -7.79 22.90 -10.40
C LEU A 263 -8.43 21.86 -11.33
N HIS A 264 -8.62 20.62 -10.87
CA HIS A 264 -9.15 19.55 -11.71
C HIS A 264 -10.66 19.70 -11.89
N PRO A 265 -11.20 19.58 -13.13
CA PRO A 265 -12.61 19.89 -13.43
C PRO A 265 -13.61 18.96 -12.73
N GLN A 266 -13.20 17.72 -12.45
CA GLN A 266 -14.02 16.78 -11.71
C GLN A 266 -13.91 16.93 -10.18
N VAL A 267 -13.03 17.76 -9.64
CA VAL A 267 -12.96 17.97 -8.18
C VAL A 267 -13.82 19.16 -7.81
N HIS A 268 -14.82 18.96 -6.97
CA HIS A 268 -15.69 20.02 -6.49
C HIS A 268 -15.13 20.69 -5.24
N SER A 269 -14.75 19.92 -4.23
CA SER A 269 -14.34 20.47 -2.93
C SER A 269 -13.29 19.60 -2.25
N ILE A 270 -12.46 20.22 -1.41
CA ILE A 270 -11.41 19.55 -0.62
C ILE A 270 -11.54 19.99 0.84
N TYR A 271 -11.67 19.02 1.74
CA TYR A 271 -11.81 19.21 3.17
C TYR A 271 -10.57 18.67 3.89
N LEU A 272 -9.90 19.51 4.67
CA LEU A 272 -8.66 19.13 5.37
C LEU A 272 -8.91 18.93 6.87
N ALA A 273 -8.33 17.86 7.42
CA ALA A 273 -8.43 17.49 8.82
C ALA A 273 -7.06 17.17 9.44
N GLY A 274 -7.03 17.12 10.77
CA GLY A 274 -5.86 16.69 11.53
C GLY A 274 -4.91 17.83 11.87
N HIS A 275 -3.62 17.67 11.56
CA HIS A 275 -2.53 18.55 11.99
C HIS A 275 -1.80 19.17 10.80
N TYR A 276 -1.17 20.33 11.00
CA TYR A 276 -0.26 20.98 10.05
C TYR A 276 -0.79 21.25 8.63
N TYR A 277 -2.11 21.13 8.40
CA TYR A 277 -2.73 21.40 7.11
C TYR A 277 -2.91 22.90 6.80
N GLN A 278 -2.68 23.80 7.76
CA GLN A 278 -2.97 25.23 7.63
C GLN A 278 -2.25 25.91 6.44
N PRO A 279 -0.95 25.65 6.17
CA PRO A 279 -0.30 26.18 4.97
C PRO A 279 -0.96 25.71 3.68
N ILE A 280 -1.35 24.43 3.62
CA ILE A 280 -2.05 23.83 2.47
C ILE A 280 -3.41 24.51 2.29
N LEU A 281 -4.18 24.65 3.38
CA LEU A 281 -5.51 25.28 3.33
C LEU A 281 -5.43 26.71 2.79
N ARG A 282 -4.45 27.51 3.23
CA ARG A 282 -4.27 28.88 2.72
C ARG A 282 -3.97 28.91 1.23
N GLN A 283 -3.12 28.00 0.74
CA GLN A 283 -2.83 27.88 -0.69
C GLN A 283 -4.05 27.43 -1.50
N LEU A 284 -4.84 26.49 -0.98
CA LEU A 284 -6.07 26.08 -1.64
C LEU A 284 -7.07 27.24 -1.69
N GLN A 285 -7.26 27.95 -0.57
CA GLN A 285 -8.20 29.06 -0.48
C GLN A 285 -7.81 30.28 -1.32
N SER A 286 -6.53 30.44 -1.71
CA SER A 286 -6.15 31.44 -2.71
C SER A 286 -6.59 31.08 -4.13
N ILE A 287 -6.88 29.80 -4.40
CA ILE A 287 -7.49 29.34 -5.67
C ILE A 287 -9.00 29.55 -5.61
N ASP A 288 -9.65 29.03 -4.56
CA ASP A 288 -11.07 29.23 -4.30
C ASP A 288 -11.38 29.10 -2.81
N LYS A 289 -11.79 30.20 -2.19
CA LYS A 289 -12.03 30.26 -0.74
C LYS A 289 -13.18 29.36 -0.27
N TYR A 290 -14.19 29.12 -1.11
CA TYR A 290 -15.44 28.47 -0.71
C TYR A 290 -15.42 26.97 -0.96
N ARG A 291 -14.64 26.51 -1.95
CA ARG A 291 -14.49 25.07 -2.25
C ARG A 291 -13.61 24.32 -1.25
N PHE A 292 -12.76 25.03 -0.49
CA PHE A 292 -11.73 24.41 0.33
C PHE A 292 -11.80 24.86 1.79
N SER A 293 -12.00 23.91 2.70
CA SER A 293 -12.28 24.20 4.10
C SER A 293 -11.73 23.17 5.07
N ARG A 294 -11.76 23.51 6.36
CA ARG A 294 -11.41 22.60 7.45
C ARG A 294 -12.61 21.71 7.80
N ILE A 295 -12.34 20.44 8.05
CA ILE A 295 -13.28 19.50 8.68
C ILE A 295 -12.73 18.99 10.02
N ASN A 296 -13.62 18.77 10.97
CA ASN A 296 -13.34 18.27 12.32
C ASN A 296 -14.53 17.46 12.85
N LYS A 297 -14.40 16.87 14.04
CA LYS A 297 -15.40 15.98 14.63
C LYS A 297 -16.81 16.56 14.80
N HIS A 298 -16.98 17.89 14.77
CA HIS A 298 -18.24 18.58 14.98
C HIS A 298 -19.00 18.88 13.68
N ASN A 299 -18.33 18.86 12.52
CA ASN A 299 -18.95 19.23 11.23
C ASN A 299 -18.92 18.11 10.18
N ILE A 300 -18.54 16.88 10.55
CA ILE A 300 -18.56 15.73 9.62
C ILE A 300 -19.94 15.54 9.00
N GLU A 301 -20.99 15.51 9.82
CA GLU A 301 -22.35 15.26 9.36
C GLU A 301 -22.85 16.34 8.41
N PHE A 302 -22.55 17.62 8.71
CA PHE A 302 -22.85 18.73 7.81
C PHE A 302 -22.16 18.57 6.46
N VAL A 303 -20.88 18.18 6.45
CA VAL A 303 -20.12 17.95 5.21
C VAL A 303 -20.72 16.79 4.42
N LEU A 304 -21.02 15.65 5.05
CA LEU A 304 -21.64 14.51 4.37
C LEU A 304 -23.00 14.88 3.77
N ASN A 305 -23.86 15.57 4.52
CA ASN A 305 -25.14 16.05 4.00
C ASN A 305 -24.98 17.03 2.83
N THR A 306 -23.93 17.86 2.84
CA THR A 306 -23.62 18.75 1.72
C THR A 306 -23.21 17.97 0.48
N ILE A 307 -22.36 16.95 0.64
CA ILE A 307 -21.91 16.06 -0.44
C ILE A 307 -23.11 15.35 -1.09
N HIS A 308 -24.02 14.82 -0.26
CA HIS A 308 -25.26 14.22 -0.74
C HIS A 308 -26.12 15.22 -1.53
N LYS A 309 -26.43 16.39 -0.94
CA LYS A 309 -27.26 17.43 -1.58
C LYS A 309 -26.71 17.91 -2.92
N MET A 310 -25.38 17.93 -3.06
CA MET A 310 -24.69 18.35 -4.28
C MET A 310 -24.43 17.20 -5.27
N ASN A 311 -24.91 15.98 -4.95
CA ASN A 311 -24.70 14.75 -5.73
C ASN A 311 -23.23 14.51 -6.08
N LEU A 312 -22.35 14.61 -5.08
CA LEU A 312 -20.90 14.42 -5.21
C LEU A 312 -20.49 13.01 -4.80
N ALA A 313 -19.46 12.47 -5.43
CA ALA A 313 -18.76 11.28 -4.95
C ALA A 313 -17.72 11.68 -3.89
N LEU A 314 -17.59 10.90 -2.82
CA LEU A 314 -16.67 11.15 -1.72
C LEU A 314 -15.38 10.33 -1.88
N LEU A 315 -14.23 11.00 -1.84
CA LEU A 315 -12.92 10.34 -1.77
C LEU A 315 -12.27 10.62 -0.42
N LEU A 316 -12.06 9.57 0.39
CA LEU A 316 -11.26 9.66 1.60
C LEU A 316 -9.79 9.44 1.25
N THR A 317 -8.91 10.34 1.65
CA THR A 317 -7.50 10.31 1.28
C THR A 317 -6.60 10.65 2.46
N VAL A 318 -5.30 10.39 2.29
CA VAL A 318 -4.24 10.75 3.23
C VAL A 318 -4.44 10.12 4.61
N ASN A 319 -3.71 9.03 4.87
CA ASN A 319 -3.67 8.28 6.13
C ASN A 319 -5.00 7.68 6.62
N SER A 320 -5.03 6.35 6.75
CA SER A 320 -6.20 5.65 7.24
C SER A 320 -6.37 5.61 8.76
N ILE A 321 -5.28 5.78 9.52
CA ILE A 321 -5.23 5.49 10.97
C ILE A 321 -5.49 6.75 11.78
N SER A 322 -6.75 6.99 12.12
CA SER A 322 -7.15 7.96 13.15
C SER A 322 -8.59 7.75 13.57
N LYS A 323 -8.91 8.06 14.84
CA LYS A 323 -10.29 8.08 15.35
C LYS A 323 -11.23 8.97 14.51
N PHE A 324 -10.67 10.00 13.85
CA PHE A 324 -11.44 10.86 12.96
C PHE A 324 -11.88 10.12 11.70
N MET A 325 -10.97 9.39 11.05
CA MET A 325 -11.26 8.62 9.84
C MET A 325 -12.14 7.41 10.16
N ASP A 326 -11.91 6.74 11.29
CA ASP A 326 -12.74 5.62 11.75
C ASP A 326 -14.19 6.07 11.94
N ARG A 327 -14.41 7.23 12.57
CA ARG A 327 -15.75 7.82 12.70
C ARG A 327 -16.42 8.11 11.36
N ILE A 328 -15.68 8.59 10.36
CA ILE A 328 -16.25 8.82 9.02
C ILE A 328 -16.67 7.49 8.39
N ARG A 329 -15.84 6.44 8.48
CA ARG A 329 -16.17 5.11 7.95
C ARG A 329 -17.41 4.53 8.62
N GLU A 330 -17.48 4.60 9.94
CA GLU A 330 -18.65 4.17 10.73
C GLU A 330 -19.91 4.92 10.29
N MET A 331 -19.82 6.24 10.10
CA MET A 331 -20.95 7.04 9.63
C MET A 331 -21.38 6.65 8.21
N LEU A 332 -20.44 6.30 7.33
CA LEU A 332 -20.74 5.88 5.97
C LEU A 332 -21.32 4.45 5.88
N GLY A 333 -21.37 3.71 6.99
CA GLY A 333 -21.76 2.29 7.00
C GLY A 333 -20.65 1.36 6.52
N GLY A 334 -19.41 1.87 6.39
CA GLY A 334 -18.27 1.03 6.11
C GLY A 334 -17.94 0.19 7.33
N GLU A 335 -17.75 -1.12 7.13
CA GLU A 335 -17.11 -1.95 8.14
C GLU A 335 -15.79 -1.29 8.54
N ASN A 336 -15.58 -1.11 9.84
CA ASN A 336 -14.26 -0.90 10.35
C ASN A 336 -13.44 -2.11 9.88
N GLU A 337 -12.53 -1.94 8.91
CA GLU A 337 -11.53 -2.95 8.51
C GLU A 337 -10.48 -3.16 9.64
N ASN A 338 -10.97 -3.21 10.88
CA ASN A 338 -10.32 -3.50 12.15
C ASN A 338 -10.58 -4.96 12.58
N ILE A 339 -11.05 -5.85 11.70
CA ILE A 339 -11.02 -7.29 11.96
C ILE A 339 -9.73 -7.86 11.40
#